data_AF-A0A4P5X6T6-F1
#
_entry.id   AF-A0A4P5X6T6-F1
#
_cell.length_a   1.000
_cell.length_b   1.000
_cell.length_c   1.000
_cell.angle_alpha   90.00
_cell.angle_beta   90.00
_cell.angle_gamma   90.00
#
_symmetry.space_group_name_H-M   'P 1'
#
loop_
_entity.id
_entity.type
_entity.pdbx_description
1 polymer ?
#
loop_
_entity_poly.entity_id
_entity_poly.type
_entity_poly.pdbx_seq_one_letter_code
_entity_poly.pdbx_strand_id
1 'polypeptide(L)'
;MNRSTLCATIAAGVLLGACVAGGVAALVPGVWRPQPVLAVSSLSDDSFAVCTVPLDNGVEGFFLLDFQTGDITGGVLNPATQKFGVGYRHNVLKDLNFKAGKAKSARFLLVSGALVFAGQTGNTLAPSVLYVTDASTGMTVAYGIPWGPGAGGLRNPLVALDGINARGGGEKVP
;
A
#
# COMPACT_ATOMS: atom_id res chain seq x y z
N MET A 1 29.34 -39.45 -44.13
CA MET A 1 28.34 -38.64 -43.41
C MET A 1 28.38 -37.22 -43.97
N ASN A 2 27.34 -36.81 -44.68
CA ASN A 2 27.32 -35.54 -45.43
C ASN A 2 27.10 -34.37 -44.46
N ARG A 3 27.91 -33.31 -44.62
CA ARG A 3 27.84 -32.09 -43.78
C ARG A 3 26.44 -31.45 -43.75
N SER A 4 25.59 -31.73 -44.76
CA SER A 4 24.21 -31.25 -44.83
C SER A 4 23.26 -31.88 -43.82
N THR A 5 23.44 -33.14 -43.43
CA THR A 5 22.56 -33.81 -42.46
C THR A 5 22.88 -33.45 -41.00
N LEU A 6 24.10 -32.98 -40.72
CA LEU A 6 24.52 -32.52 -39.40
C LEU A 6 23.96 -31.11 -39.06
N CYS A 7 23.87 -30.21 -40.04
CA CYS A 7 23.28 -28.88 -39.83
C CYS A 7 21.77 -28.94 -39.60
N ALA A 8 21.07 -29.86 -40.27
CA ALA A 8 19.62 -29.99 -40.14
C ALA A 8 19.18 -30.48 -38.75
N THR A 9 19.92 -31.41 -38.14
CA THR A 9 19.63 -31.91 -36.79
C THR A 9 19.96 -30.91 -35.69
N ILE A 10 21.04 -30.13 -35.83
CA ILE A 10 21.36 -29.05 -34.89
C ILE A 10 20.30 -27.95 -34.95
N ALA A 11 19.86 -27.54 -36.16
CA ALA A 11 18.82 -26.53 -36.32
C ALA A 11 17.47 -26.96 -35.73
N ALA A 12 17.06 -28.22 -35.94
CA ALA A 12 15.82 -28.75 -35.38
C ALA A 12 15.86 -28.84 -33.84
N GLY A 13 17.02 -29.20 -33.25
CA GLY A 13 17.20 -29.27 -31.80
C GLY A 13 17.11 -27.91 -31.11
N VAL A 14 17.65 -26.85 -31.73
CA VAL A 14 17.59 -25.48 -31.18
C VAL A 14 16.17 -24.92 -31.22
N LEU A 15 15.41 -25.19 -32.29
CA LEU A 15 14.02 -24.73 -32.40
C LEU A 15 13.09 -25.41 -31.39
N LEU A 16 13.23 -26.72 -31.19
CA LEU A 16 12.45 -27.46 -30.17
C LEU A 16 12.80 -27.03 -28.75
N GLY A 17 14.08 -26.78 -28.45
CA GLY A 17 14.52 -26.28 -27.14
C GLY A 17 13.95 -24.89 -26.81
N ALA A 18 13.89 -23.99 -27.78
CA ALA A 18 13.35 -22.63 -27.60
C ALA A 18 11.83 -22.63 -27.37
N CYS A 19 11.08 -23.50 -28.06
CA CYS A 19 9.62 -23.62 -27.87
C CYS A 19 9.26 -24.20 -26.50
N VAL A 20 10.02 -25.19 -26.02
CA VAL A 20 9.79 -25.78 -24.69
C VAL A 20 10.22 -24.81 -23.59
N ALA A 21 11.35 -24.12 -23.72
CA ALA A 21 11.76 -23.11 -22.74
C ALA A 21 10.77 -21.93 -22.64
N GLY A 22 10.25 -21.45 -23.77
CA GLY A 22 9.24 -20.39 -23.81
C GLY A 22 7.87 -20.81 -23.25
N GLY A 23 7.45 -22.05 -23.52
CA GLY A 23 6.19 -22.60 -22.99
C GLY A 23 6.23 -22.92 -21.50
N VAL A 24 7.37 -23.40 -21.00
CA VAL A 24 7.54 -23.72 -19.57
C VAL A 24 7.66 -22.45 -18.74
N ALA A 25 8.29 -21.38 -19.25
CA ALA A 25 8.35 -20.09 -18.56
C ALA A 25 6.94 -19.49 -18.28
N ALA A 26 5.94 -19.77 -19.11
CA ALA A 26 4.56 -19.33 -18.88
C ALA A 26 3.82 -20.15 -17.80
N LEU A 27 4.34 -21.33 -17.43
CA LEU A 27 3.72 -22.25 -16.48
C LEU A 27 4.42 -22.30 -15.11
N VAL A 28 5.57 -21.65 -14.95
CA VAL A 28 6.23 -21.51 -13.64
C VAL A 28 5.58 -20.34 -12.89
N PRO A 29 4.86 -20.59 -11.77
CA PRO A 29 4.37 -19.52 -10.92
C PRO A 29 5.58 -18.74 -10.38
N GLY A 30 5.76 -17.49 -10.84
CA GLY A 30 6.91 -16.66 -10.48
C GLY A 30 7.56 -15.92 -11.65
N VAL A 31 7.21 -16.26 -12.89
CA VAL A 31 7.66 -15.49 -14.07
C VAL A 31 6.81 -14.24 -14.21
N TRP A 32 7.34 -13.15 -13.64
CA TRP A 32 7.04 -11.74 -13.93
C TRP A 32 5.58 -11.42 -14.29
N ARG A 33 4.74 -11.24 -13.27
CA ARG A 33 3.51 -10.45 -13.47
C ARG A 33 3.93 -8.97 -13.47
N PRO A 34 3.68 -8.19 -14.53
CA PRO A 34 3.86 -6.75 -14.44
C PRO A 34 2.98 -6.27 -13.28
N GLN A 35 3.61 -5.80 -12.19
CA GLN A 35 2.86 -5.14 -11.15
C GLN A 35 2.32 -3.84 -11.74
N PRO A 36 1.02 -3.54 -11.56
CA PRO A 36 0.52 -2.23 -11.93
C PRO A 36 1.37 -1.18 -11.23
N VAL A 37 1.89 -0.22 -11.99
CA VAL A 37 2.57 0.95 -11.43
C VAL A 37 1.48 1.79 -10.78
N LEU A 38 1.50 1.85 -9.45
CA LEU A 38 0.55 2.62 -8.67
C LEU A 38 1.22 3.95 -8.29
N ALA A 39 0.65 5.06 -8.75
CA ALA A 39 1.11 6.38 -8.35
C ALA A 39 0.42 6.75 -7.03
N VAL A 40 1.18 6.77 -5.94
CA VAL A 40 0.74 7.40 -4.69
C VAL A 40 1.08 8.88 -4.74
N SER A 41 0.12 9.72 -4.37
CA SER A 41 0.33 11.16 -4.24
C SER A 41 0.10 11.59 -2.80
N SER A 42 0.84 12.59 -2.34
CA SER A 42 0.63 13.20 -1.03
C SER A 42 0.90 14.69 -1.13
N LEU A 43 0.04 15.48 -0.48
CA LEU A 43 0.12 16.93 -0.43
C LEU A 43 -0.30 17.39 0.95
N SER A 44 0.30 18.46 1.45
CA SER A 44 -0.08 19.06 2.73
C SER A 44 -0.20 20.57 2.61
N ASP A 45 -1.08 21.12 3.44
CA ASP A 45 -1.20 22.52 3.76
C ASP A 45 -0.93 22.70 5.27
N ASP A 46 -1.08 23.91 5.80
CA ASP A 46 -0.84 24.22 7.21
C ASP A 46 -1.90 23.62 8.15
N SER A 47 -3.09 23.27 7.65
CA SER A 47 -4.20 22.76 8.47
C SER A 47 -4.52 21.28 8.25
N PHE A 48 -4.12 20.71 7.12
CA PHE A 48 -4.43 19.33 6.76
C PHE A 48 -3.39 18.73 5.82
N ALA A 49 -3.33 17.41 5.79
CA ALA A 49 -2.59 16.65 4.79
C ALA A 49 -3.51 15.68 4.07
N VAL A 50 -3.23 15.41 2.81
CA VAL A 50 -3.98 14.47 1.98
C VAL A 50 -3.05 13.50 1.30
N CYS A 51 -3.55 12.30 1.04
CA CYS A 51 -2.87 11.34 0.18
C CYS A 51 -3.87 10.49 -0.59
N THR A 52 -3.40 9.97 -1.72
CA THR A 52 -4.09 8.91 -2.44
C THR A 52 -3.47 7.57 -2.16
N VAL A 53 -4.29 6.52 -2.12
CA VAL A 53 -3.87 5.18 -1.73
C VAL A 53 -4.46 4.14 -2.66
N PRO A 54 -3.64 3.36 -3.37
CA PRO A 54 -4.16 2.22 -4.11
C PRO A 54 -4.72 1.18 -3.14
N LEU A 55 -5.90 0.65 -3.41
CA LEU A 55 -6.51 -0.39 -2.58
C LEU A 55 -6.41 -1.74 -3.26
N ASP A 56 -7.11 -1.94 -4.36
CA ASP A 56 -7.06 -3.19 -5.12
C ASP A 56 -7.56 -2.96 -6.54
N ASN A 57 -7.06 -3.72 -7.51
CA ASN A 57 -7.58 -3.76 -8.89
C ASN A 57 -7.84 -2.36 -9.53
N GLY A 58 -6.97 -1.39 -9.27
CA GLY A 58 -7.10 -0.02 -9.80
C GLY A 58 -8.10 0.86 -9.06
N VAL A 59 -8.65 0.40 -7.94
CA VAL A 59 -9.45 1.20 -7.01
C VAL A 59 -8.52 2.00 -6.11
N GLU A 60 -8.85 3.28 -5.91
CA GLU A 60 -8.06 4.23 -5.14
C GLU A 60 -8.92 4.84 -4.02
N GLY A 61 -8.31 4.97 -2.85
CA GLY A 61 -8.84 5.72 -1.72
C GLY A 61 -8.21 7.10 -1.64
N PHE A 62 -8.99 8.09 -1.24
CA PHE A 62 -8.53 9.43 -0.89
C PHE A 62 -8.64 9.61 0.62
N PHE A 63 -7.58 10.09 1.26
CA PHE A 63 -7.53 10.31 2.70
C PHE A 63 -7.09 11.72 3.02
N LEU A 64 -7.70 12.30 4.04
CA LEU A 64 -7.40 13.62 4.60
C LEU A 64 -7.19 13.48 6.11
N LEU A 65 -6.09 14.04 6.61
CA LEU A 65 -5.77 14.18 8.03
C LEU A 65 -5.91 15.65 8.43
N ASP A 66 -6.81 15.92 9.37
CA ASP A 66 -6.97 17.23 10.00
C ASP A 66 -5.97 17.38 11.16
N PHE A 67 -5.15 18.44 11.13
CA PHE A 67 -4.11 18.66 12.12
C PHE A 67 -4.64 19.18 13.46
N GLN A 68 -5.80 19.84 13.46
CA GLN A 68 -6.40 20.38 14.67
C GLN A 68 -7.02 19.27 15.53
N THR A 69 -7.72 18.34 14.89
CA THR A 69 -8.43 17.25 15.57
C THR A 69 -7.61 15.96 15.64
N GLY A 70 -6.65 15.78 14.73
CA GLY A 70 -5.95 14.51 14.51
C GLY A 70 -6.87 13.43 13.94
N ASP A 71 -8.02 13.81 13.38
CA ASP A 71 -8.89 12.87 12.68
C ASP A 71 -8.38 12.66 11.26
N ILE A 72 -8.07 11.42 10.92
CA ILE A 72 -7.95 10.98 9.54
C ILE A 72 -9.31 10.50 9.06
N THR A 73 -9.73 11.00 7.90
CA THR A 73 -10.95 10.60 7.21
C THR A 73 -10.60 10.19 5.79
N GLY A 74 -11.34 9.25 5.23
CA GLY A 74 -11.09 8.84 3.85
C GLY A 74 -12.30 8.26 3.18
N GLY A 75 -12.23 8.17 1.86
CA GLY A 75 -13.30 7.66 1.01
C GLY A 75 -12.73 6.88 -0.15
N VAL A 76 -13.43 5.83 -0.54
CA VAL A 76 -13.12 5.02 -1.73
C VAL A 76 -14.15 5.31 -2.80
N LEU A 77 -13.67 5.75 -3.96
CA LEU A 77 -14.52 5.95 -5.13
C LEU A 77 -14.83 4.59 -5.75
N ASN A 78 -16.12 4.27 -5.88
CA ASN A 78 -16.54 3.09 -6.60
C ASN A 78 -16.52 3.39 -8.12
N PRO A 79 -15.72 2.67 -8.93
CA PRO A 79 -15.58 2.96 -10.35
C PRO A 79 -16.86 2.68 -11.15
N ALA A 80 -17.72 1.76 -10.69
CA ALA A 80 -18.97 1.43 -11.34
C ALA A 80 -20.05 2.49 -11.09
N THR A 81 -20.13 3.04 -9.88
CA THR A 81 -21.17 4.03 -9.51
C THR A 81 -20.70 5.47 -9.56
N GLN A 82 -19.39 5.71 -9.66
CA GLN A 82 -18.77 7.05 -9.63
C GLN A 82 -19.09 7.83 -8.35
N LYS A 83 -19.34 7.13 -7.24
CA LYS A 83 -19.63 7.71 -5.92
C LYS A 83 -18.72 7.12 -4.85
N PHE A 84 -18.49 7.88 -3.79
CA PHE A 84 -17.83 7.37 -2.60
C PHE A 84 -18.74 6.34 -1.92
N GLY A 85 -18.31 5.09 -1.88
CA GLY A 85 -19.12 3.97 -1.36
C GLY A 85 -18.65 3.41 -0.03
N VAL A 86 -17.37 3.61 0.30
CA VAL A 86 -16.75 3.18 1.55
C VAL A 86 -16.06 4.39 2.16
N GLY A 87 -16.26 4.60 3.46
CA GLY A 87 -15.64 5.71 4.20
C GLY A 87 -14.90 5.23 5.44
N TYR A 88 -13.84 5.95 5.79
CA TYR A 88 -13.00 5.68 6.95
C TYR A 88 -12.94 6.88 7.87
N ARG A 89 -12.81 6.62 9.17
CA ARG A 89 -12.47 7.63 10.17
C ARG A 89 -11.70 7.02 11.31
N HIS A 90 -10.57 7.63 11.66
CA HIS A 90 -9.74 7.24 12.79
C HIS A 90 -9.13 8.48 13.44
N ASN A 91 -8.86 8.45 14.75
CA ASN A 91 -8.17 9.55 15.42
C ASN A 91 -6.75 9.11 15.77
N VAL A 92 -5.75 9.71 15.12
CA VAL A 92 -4.35 9.28 15.21
C VAL A 92 -3.68 9.67 16.52
N LEU A 93 -4.25 10.63 17.27
CA LEU A 93 -3.66 11.10 18.52
C LEU A 93 -3.64 9.99 19.59
N LYS A 94 -4.58 9.04 19.49
CA LYS A 94 -4.68 7.88 20.38
C LYS A 94 -3.47 6.95 20.26
N ASP A 95 -2.87 6.89 19.08
CA ASP A 95 -1.83 5.92 18.75
C ASP A 95 -0.44 6.58 18.71
N LEU A 96 -0.38 7.89 18.48
CA LEU A 96 0.88 8.66 18.44
C LEU A 96 1.45 9.01 19.82
N ASN A 97 0.98 8.36 20.90
CA ASN A 97 1.37 8.63 22.29
C ASN A 97 1.32 10.13 22.66
N PHE A 98 0.30 10.82 22.14
CA PHE A 98 0.23 12.27 22.24
C PHE A 98 -0.07 12.71 23.68
N LYS A 99 0.80 13.55 24.28
CA LYS A 99 0.58 14.07 25.64
C LYS A 99 -0.48 15.18 25.61
N ALA A 100 -1.47 15.10 26.49
CA ALA A 100 -2.52 16.10 26.64
C ALA A 100 -1.92 17.52 26.80
N GLY A 101 -2.41 18.48 26.00
CA GLY A 101 -1.95 19.88 26.02
C GLY A 101 -0.98 20.29 24.91
N LYS A 102 -0.35 19.36 24.19
CA LYS A 102 0.52 19.69 23.04
C LYS A 102 -0.21 19.83 21.69
N ALA A 103 -1.52 19.58 21.65
CA ALA A 103 -2.27 19.39 20.41
C ALA A 103 -2.50 20.69 19.63
N LYS A 104 -2.38 21.85 20.31
CA LYS A 104 -2.65 23.17 19.73
C LYS A 104 -1.69 23.57 18.59
N SER A 105 -0.57 22.88 18.41
CA SER A 105 0.38 23.13 17.32
C SER A 105 0.90 21.84 16.68
N ALA A 106 0.08 20.78 16.68
CA ALA A 106 0.48 19.53 16.07
C ALA A 106 0.63 19.72 14.55
N ARG A 107 1.77 19.30 14.01
CA ARG A 107 2.01 19.22 12.57
C ARG A 107 2.16 17.75 12.24
N PHE A 108 1.42 17.26 11.26
CA PHE A 108 1.51 15.86 10.86
C PHE A 108 2.06 15.73 9.44
N LEU A 109 2.66 14.58 9.17
CA LEU A 109 2.90 14.10 7.81
C LEU A 109 1.95 12.93 7.56
N LEU A 110 1.40 12.87 6.35
CA LEU A 110 0.56 11.79 5.87
C LEU A 110 1.14 11.30 4.55
N VAL A 111 1.49 10.02 4.48
CA VAL A 111 2.03 9.39 3.27
C VAL A 111 1.44 8.00 3.15
N SER A 112 1.23 7.54 1.92
CA SER A 112 0.78 6.18 1.62
C SER A 112 1.89 5.33 1.03
N GLY A 113 1.83 4.02 1.28
CA GLY A 113 2.75 3.04 0.73
C GLY A 113 2.01 1.81 0.20
N ALA A 114 2.66 1.09 -0.71
CA ALA A 114 2.23 -0.24 -1.15
C ALA A 114 2.88 -1.30 -0.24
N LEU A 115 2.07 -2.19 0.33
CA LEU A 115 2.55 -3.25 1.21
C LEU A 115 1.64 -4.47 1.07
N VAL A 116 2.21 -5.61 0.67
CA VAL A 116 1.48 -6.88 0.63
C VAL A 116 1.70 -7.62 1.95
N PHE A 117 0.63 -7.81 2.71
CA PHE A 117 0.67 -8.52 3.99
C PHE A 117 0.83 -10.04 3.77
N ALA A 118 1.92 -10.62 4.29
CA ALA A 118 2.15 -12.07 4.22
C ALA A 118 1.32 -12.84 5.26
N GLY A 119 0.82 -14.03 4.89
CA GLY A 119 0.27 -15.00 5.86
C GLY A 119 -1.17 -14.77 6.35
N GLN A 120 -1.90 -13.79 5.82
CA GLN A 120 -3.28 -13.52 6.22
C GLN A 120 -4.27 -14.32 5.35
N THR A 121 -4.59 -15.55 5.76
CA THR A 121 -5.77 -16.27 5.20
C THR A 121 -7.03 -15.51 5.59
N GLY A 122 -7.71 -14.89 4.61
CA GLY A 122 -8.88 -14.03 4.85
C GLY A 122 -8.57 -12.52 4.89
N ASN A 123 -7.44 -12.09 4.32
CA ASN A 123 -6.94 -10.71 4.33
C ASN A 123 -8.06 -9.68 4.09
N THR A 124 -8.45 -9.01 5.18
CA THR A 124 -9.42 -7.92 5.17
C THR A 124 -8.71 -6.57 5.09
N LEU A 125 -7.41 -6.52 4.77
CA LEU A 125 -6.65 -5.28 4.59
C LEU A 125 -6.26 -5.11 3.12
N ALA A 126 -6.34 -3.87 2.65
CA ALA A 126 -5.81 -3.51 1.35
C ALA A 126 -4.29 -3.76 1.31
N PRO A 127 -3.69 -4.10 0.15
CA PRO A 127 -2.24 -4.12 -0.09
C PRO A 127 -1.56 -2.74 -0.01
N SER A 128 -1.96 -1.93 0.96
CA SER A 128 -1.48 -0.58 1.20
C SER A 128 -1.53 -0.22 2.67
N VAL A 129 -0.74 0.80 3.00
CA VAL A 129 -0.56 1.30 4.35
C VAL A 129 -0.55 2.82 4.33
N LEU A 130 -1.13 3.42 5.37
CA LEU A 130 -1.03 4.85 5.66
C LEU A 130 -0.01 5.05 6.76
N TYR A 131 0.98 5.91 6.53
CA TYR A 131 1.93 6.34 7.54
C TYR A 131 1.55 7.73 8.02
N VAL A 132 1.35 7.88 9.31
CA VAL A 132 1.11 9.18 9.94
C VAL A 132 2.23 9.48 10.91
N THR A 133 2.87 10.63 10.73
CA THR A 133 3.99 11.06 11.58
C THR A 133 3.64 12.34 12.29
N ASP A 134 3.81 12.40 13.62
CA ASP A 134 3.90 13.68 14.33
C ASP A 134 5.24 14.34 13.98
N ALA A 135 5.20 15.44 13.22
CA ALA A 135 6.38 16.15 12.76
C ALA A 135 7.15 16.85 13.90
N SER A 136 6.59 16.93 15.11
CA SER A 136 7.29 17.47 16.28
C SER A 136 8.21 16.43 16.90
N THR A 137 7.69 15.23 17.14
CA THR A 137 8.39 14.14 17.86
C THR A 137 9.10 13.17 16.93
N GLY A 138 8.64 13.05 15.69
CA GLY A 138 9.06 12.00 14.75
C GLY A 138 8.40 10.65 15.00
N MET A 139 7.45 10.54 15.94
CA MET A 139 6.67 9.31 16.11
C MET A 139 5.82 9.08 14.86
N THR A 140 5.99 7.92 14.24
CA THR A 140 5.29 7.48 13.04
C THR A 140 4.51 6.22 13.35
N VAL A 141 3.22 6.18 13.03
CA VAL A 141 2.38 4.99 13.12
C VAL A 141 1.92 4.57 11.73
N ALA A 142 1.98 3.27 11.46
CA ALA A 142 1.46 2.63 10.26
C ALA A 142 0.02 2.15 10.49
N TYR A 143 -0.85 2.39 9.52
CA TYR A 143 -2.25 2.00 9.57
C TYR A 143 -2.62 1.14 8.35
N GLY A 144 -3.20 -0.03 8.61
CA GLY A 144 -3.85 -0.87 7.62
C GLY A 144 -5.25 -0.36 7.31
N ILE A 145 -5.67 -0.52 6.05
CA ILE A 145 -6.99 -0.09 5.57
C ILE A 145 -7.87 -1.32 5.40
N PRO A 146 -8.96 -1.48 6.19
CA PRO A 146 -9.87 -2.59 6.01
C PRO A 146 -10.54 -2.61 4.63
N TRP A 147 -10.26 -3.62 3.82
CA TRP A 147 -10.72 -3.78 2.44
C TRP A 147 -10.96 -5.26 2.10
N GLY A 148 -12.10 -5.57 1.49
CA GLY A 148 -12.47 -6.94 1.14
C GLY A 148 -13.94 -7.09 0.70
N PRO A 149 -14.40 -8.32 0.41
CA PRO A 149 -15.78 -8.59 0.03
C PRO A 149 -16.71 -8.23 1.19
N GLY A 150 -17.48 -7.15 1.06
CA GLY A 150 -18.30 -6.59 2.13
C GLY A 150 -17.74 -5.31 2.77
N ALA A 151 -16.62 -4.77 2.26
CA ALA A 151 -16.19 -3.42 2.57
C ALA A 151 -17.32 -2.44 2.18
N GLY A 152 -18.01 -1.94 3.20
CA GLY A 152 -19.17 -1.07 3.12
C GLY A 152 -19.27 -0.22 4.38
N GLY A 153 -20.14 0.78 4.36
CA GLY A 153 -20.25 1.74 5.46
C GLY A 153 -19.34 2.96 5.29
N LEU A 154 -19.69 4.04 5.98
CA LEU A 154 -19.12 5.37 5.76
C LEU A 154 -18.11 5.79 6.84
N ARG A 155 -17.89 4.97 7.88
CA ARG A 155 -17.06 5.33 9.05
C ARG A 155 -16.32 4.12 9.63
N ASN A 156 -15.62 3.40 8.76
CA ASN A 156 -14.83 2.25 9.19
C ASN A 156 -13.53 2.73 9.88
N PRO A 157 -13.15 2.14 11.02
CA PRO A 157 -11.89 2.49 11.67
C PRO A 157 -10.70 1.99 10.85
N LEU A 158 -9.58 2.70 10.94
CA LEU A 158 -8.30 2.18 10.45
C LEU A 158 -7.70 1.25 11.50
N VAL A 159 -6.86 0.31 11.07
CA VAL A 159 -6.19 -0.63 11.97
C VAL A 159 -4.78 -0.13 12.22
N ALA A 160 -4.49 0.34 13.44
CA ALA A 160 -3.12 0.65 13.83
C ALA A 160 -2.28 -0.65 13.83
N LEU A 161 -1.18 -0.64 13.10
CA LEU A 161 -0.32 -1.81 12.92
C LEU A 161 0.87 -1.78 13.88
N ASP A 162 1.72 -0.76 13.73
CA ASP A 162 2.94 -0.59 14.53
C ASP A 162 3.42 0.87 14.46
N GLY A 163 4.30 1.26 15.38
CA GLY A 163 4.86 2.61 15.46
C GLY A 163 6.37 2.64 15.69
N ILE A 164 7.04 3.61 15.07
CA ILE A 164 8.49 3.85 15.18
C ILE A 164 8.78 5.33 15.42
N ASN A 165 9.94 5.65 16.00
CA ASN A 165 10.42 7.03 16.05
C ASN A 165 11.37 7.31 14.88
N ALA A 166 10.87 7.94 13.82
CA ALA A 166 11.62 8.21 12.61
C ALA A 166 12.63 9.36 12.74
N ARG A 167 12.48 10.25 13.74
CA ARG A 167 13.39 11.39 13.97
C ARG A 167 14.49 11.09 14.98
N GLY A 168 14.29 10.13 15.87
CA GLY A 168 15.28 9.70 16.85
C GLY A 168 16.05 8.50 16.34
N GLY A 169 17.30 8.72 15.89
CA GLY A 169 18.25 7.64 15.59
C GLY A 169 18.24 6.60 16.70
N GLY A 170 18.09 5.34 16.31
CA GLY A 170 17.58 4.24 17.13
C GLY A 170 18.10 4.18 18.55
N GLU A 171 17.19 3.87 19.48
CA GLU A 171 17.59 3.16 20.68
C GLU A 171 18.18 1.81 20.21
N LYS A 172 19.40 1.49 20.63
CA LYS A 172 19.98 0.17 20.39
C LYS A 172 19.01 -0.85 20.98
N VAL A 173 18.46 -1.70 20.12
CA VAL A 173 17.76 -2.92 20.55
C VAL A 173 18.75 -3.72 21.42
N PRO A 174 18.38 -4.14 22.64
CA PRO A 174 19.22 -5.01 23.46
C PRO A 174 19.47 -6.38 22.81
#